data_AF-A0A1I1IR79-F1
#
_entry.id   AF-A0A1I1IR79-F1
#
_cell.length_a   1.000
_cell.length_b   1.000
_cell.length_c   1.000
_cell.angle_alpha   90.00
_cell.angle_beta   90.00
_cell.angle_gamma   90.00
#
_symmetry.space_group_name_H-M   'P 1'
#
loop_
_entity.id
_entity.type
_entity.pdbx_description
1 polymer ?
#
loop_
_entity_poly.entity_id
_entity_poly.type
_entity_poly.pdbx_seq_one_letter_code
_entity_poly.pdbx_strand_id
1 'polypeptide(L)'
;MICRNWIKATTLGLLTSLLLVGCASGPQQATFEEATETSVWVCDDQDVMQTRHTDNQLWLQLPNSDSWLELNRGRSASGSLYENAQDTRFWSQGERARVFTPHQEWSFCHLEARGAHDEVDATALIAGTDNSPDALTLRATGHHPGWLLEIRQKGEGSLSFNFGTETHDLTGIEQTHQDLIVRRYQAQLPDGEPFQYQVENVMCIDIKSGEPFQHRVEMTFQGQTYRGCGQSF
;
A
#
# COMPACT_ATOMS: atom_id res chain seq x y z
N MET A 1 -45.30 -59.35 73.19
CA MET A 1 -45.89 -58.08 73.68
C MET A 1 -45.51 -56.97 72.71
N ILE A 2 -46.48 -56.09 72.45
CA ILE A 2 -46.59 -55.16 71.32
C ILE A 2 -45.89 -53.81 71.61
N CYS A 3 -45.37 -53.15 70.57
CA CYS A 3 -45.30 -51.68 70.28
C CYS A 3 -44.03 -51.40 69.46
N ARG A 4 -44.03 -51.07 68.16
CA ARG A 4 -44.63 -49.94 67.39
C ARG A 4 -44.03 -48.56 67.75
N ASN A 5 -43.26 -48.00 66.79
CA ASN A 5 -43.08 -46.58 66.40
C ASN A 5 -41.59 -46.30 66.08
N TRP A 6 -41.19 -45.40 65.18
CA TRP A 6 -41.83 -44.60 64.13
C TRP A 6 -40.69 -44.02 63.28
N ILE A 7 -40.97 -43.86 61.99
CA ILE A 7 -40.31 -43.03 60.98
C ILE A 7 -39.68 -41.75 61.56
N LYS A 8 -38.42 -41.44 61.19
CA LYS A 8 -37.84 -40.14 60.72
C LYS A 8 -36.38 -40.42 60.31
N ALA A 9 -35.70 -39.77 59.38
CA ALA A 9 -36.01 -38.91 58.26
C ALA A 9 -34.68 -38.84 57.48
N THR A 10 -34.73 -39.07 56.17
CA THR A 10 -33.62 -38.93 55.24
C THR A 10 -33.19 -37.47 55.18
N THR A 11 -31.93 -37.14 55.47
CA THR A 11 -31.33 -35.84 55.15
C THR A 11 -30.15 -36.05 54.22
N LEU A 12 -30.44 -35.90 52.93
CA LEU A 12 -29.49 -35.86 51.84
C LEU A 12 -29.30 -34.39 51.44
N GLY A 13 -28.05 -33.92 51.47
CA GLY A 13 -27.48 -32.91 50.57
C GLY A 13 -27.98 -31.47 50.61
N LEU A 14 -27.05 -30.53 50.83
CA LEU A 14 -26.64 -29.61 49.76
C LEU A 14 -25.33 -28.92 50.19
N LEU A 15 -24.20 -29.38 49.66
CA LEU A 15 -22.96 -28.62 49.64
C LEU A 15 -23.11 -27.55 48.56
N THR A 16 -23.17 -26.30 48.96
CA THR A 16 -23.19 -25.14 48.07
C THR A 16 -21.78 -24.89 47.54
N SER A 17 -21.44 -25.51 46.42
CA SER A 17 -20.21 -25.22 45.67
C SER A 17 -20.39 -23.88 44.95
N LEU A 18 -19.75 -22.83 45.47
CA LEU A 18 -19.57 -21.55 44.79
C LEU A 18 -18.69 -21.77 43.53
N LEU A 19 -19.32 -21.89 42.36
CA LEU A 19 -18.62 -21.81 41.08
C LEU A 19 -18.50 -20.33 40.71
N LEU A 20 -17.35 -19.73 41.08
CA LEU A 20 -16.90 -18.47 40.50
C LEU A 20 -16.53 -18.75 39.02
N VAL A 21 -17.48 -18.54 38.11
CA VAL A 21 -17.20 -18.42 36.69
C VAL A 21 -16.56 -17.06 36.49
N GLY A 22 -15.23 -17.00 36.61
CA GLY A 22 -14.47 -15.87 36.12
C GLY A 22 -14.51 -15.89 34.59
N CYS A 23 -15.20 -14.92 33.97
CA CYS A 23 -15.01 -14.64 32.56
C CYS A 23 -13.56 -14.22 32.38
N ALA A 24 -12.70 -15.14 31.93
CA ALA A 24 -11.39 -14.81 31.41
C ALA A 24 -11.62 -14.11 30.07
N SER A 25 -11.82 -12.79 30.12
CA SER A 25 -11.82 -11.94 28.93
C SER A 25 -10.38 -11.91 28.40
N GLY A 26 -10.00 -12.92 27.63
CA GLY A 26 -8.80 -12.87 26.81
C GLY A 26 -8.91 -11.73 25.80
N PRO A 27 -7.79 -11.17 25.31
CA PRO A 27 -7.84 -10.19 24.24
C PRO A 27 -8.55 -10.82 23.03
N GLN A 28 -9.73 -10.30 22.72
CA GLN A 28 -10.54 -10.75 21.59
C GLN A 28 -9.81 -10.29 20.32
N GLN A 29 -9.32 -11.25 19.53
CA GLN A 29 -8.76 -10.96 18.21
C GLN A 29 -9.89 -10.40 17.35
N ALA A 30 -9.64 -9.26 16.71
CA ALA A 30 -10.62 -8.67 15.83
C ALA A 30 -10.76 -9.58 14.61
N THR A 31 -11.98 -9.71 14.11
CA THR A 31 -12.26 -10.53 12.92
C THR A 31 -12.32 -9.66 11.67
N PHE A 32 -12.11 -10.27 10.51
CA PHE A 32 -12.15 -9.59 9.21
C PHE A 32 -13.45 -8.80 8.96
N GLU A 33 -14.57 -9.29 9.51
CA GLU A 33 -15.90 -8.69 9.41
C GLU A 33 -16.10 -7.48 10.33
N GLU A 34 -15.22 -7.28 11.32
CA GLU A 34 -15.25 -6.13 12.23
C GLU A 34 -14.44 -4.95 11.72
N ALA A 35 -13.85 -5.05 10.52
CA ALA A 35 -13.14 -3.96 9.89
C ALA A 35 -14.07 -2.77 9.67
N THR A 36 -13.63 -1.59 10.13
CA THR A 36 -14.43 -0.37 10.12
C THR A 36 -14.14 0.51 8.91
N GLU A 37 -12.96 0.35 8.30
CA GLU A 37 -12.48 1.15 7.19
C GLU A 37 -11.83 0.26 6.13
N THR A 38 -12.15 0.53 4.86
CA THR A 38 -11.44 0.01 3.69
C THR A 38 -10.67 1.15 3.04
N SER A 39 -9.40 0.90 2.70
CA SER A 39 -8.57 1.79 1.88
C SER A 39 -8.11 1.05 0.63
N VAL A 40 -8.05 1.76 -0.50
CA VAL A 40 -7.47 1.27 -1.74
C VAL A 40 -6.20 2.03 -2.04
N TRP A 41 -5.15 1.28 -2.34
CA TRP A 41 -3.82 1.77 -2.61
C TRP A 41 -3.44 1.39 -4.02
N VAL A 42 -2.97 2.35 -4.79
CA VAL A 42 -2.36 2.11 -6.10
C VAL A 42 -0.84 2.18 -5.91
N CYS A 43 -0.17 1.07 -6.21
CA CYS A 43 1.24 0.87 -5.96
C CYS A 43 2.09 1.01 -7.23
N ASP A 44 3.36 0.60 -7.13
CA ASP A 44 4.22 0.35 -8.28
C ASP A 44 3.48 -0.49 -9.35
N ASP A 45 3.76 -0.26 -10.63
CA ASP A 45 3.20 -1.05 -11.75
C ASP A 45 1.65 -1.09 -11.86
N GLN A 46 0.96 -0.10 -11.29
CA GLN A 46 -0.52 -0.02 -11.20
C GLN A 46 -1.14 -1.18 -10.41
N ASP A 47 -0.33 -1.85 -9.59
CA ASP A 47 -0.83 -2.88 -8.70
C ASP A 47 -1.78 -2.26 -7.68
N VAL A 48 -3.02 -2.78 -7.66
CA VAL A 48 -4.05 -2.32 -6.73
C VAL A 48 -4.06 -3.23 -5.51
N MET A 49 -3.94 -2.63 -4.34
CA MET A 49 -4.04 -3.30 -3.05
C MET A 49 -5.19 -2.74 -2.24
N GLN A 50 -5.78 -3.60 -1.40
CA GLN A 50 -6.80 -3.18 -0.46
C GLN A 50 -6.34 -3.45 0.96
N THR A 51 -6.62 -2.50 1.86
CA THR A 51 -6.46 -2.70 3.29
C THR A 51 -7.79 -2.55 4.01
N ARG A 52 -8.06 -3.45 4.95
CA ARG A 52 -9.18 -3.39 5.88
C ARG A 52 -8.62 -3.20 7.28
N HIS A 53 -9.10 -2.18 7.98
CA HIS A 53 -8.54 -1.77 9.27
C HIS A 53 -9.49 -2.08 10.41
N THR A 54 -8.93 -2.57 11.51
CA THR A 54 -9.50 -2.47 12.86
C THR A 54 -8.55 -1.66 13.74
N ASP A 55 -8.88 -1.52 15.03
CA ASP A 55 -8.06 -0.77 15.99
C ASP A 55 -6.61 -1.29 16.07
N ASN A 56 -6.41 -2.61 16.04
CA ASN A 56 -5.10 -3.24 16.27
C ASN A 56 -4.60 -4.16 15.16
N GLN A 57 -5.42 -4.41 14.13
CA GLN A 57 -5.09 -5.31 13.04
C GLN A 57 -5.41 -4.68 11.70
N LEU A 58 -4.74 -5.19 10.68
CA LEU A 58 -4.93 -4.82 9.30
C LEU A 58 -4.99 -6.09 8.47
N TRP A 59 -6.00 -6.21 7.62
CA TRP A 59 -6.01 -7.22 6.57
C TRP A 59 -5.55 -6.57 5.27
N LEU A 60 -4.54 -7.17 4.65
CA LEU A 60 -3.96 -6.72 3.38
C LEU A 60 -4.31 -7.71 2.29
N GLN A 61 -4.93 -7.23 1.21
CA GLN A 61 -5.07 -7.99 -0.03
C GLN A 61 -3.99 -7.54 -1.00
N LEU A 62 -3.17 -8.49 -1.44
CA LEU A 62 -2.13 -8.26 -2.44
C LEU A 62 -2.71 -8.25 -3.87
N PRO A 63 -2.01 -7.65 -4.84
CA PRO A 63 -2.43 -7.64 -6.23
C PRO A 63 -2.60 -9.07 -6.75
N ASN A 64 -3.63 -9.30 -7.57
CA ASN A 64 -3.93 -10.60 -8.17
C ASN A 64 -4.14 -11.76 -7.15
N SER A 65 -4.49 -11.44 -5.90
CA SER A 65 -4.77 -12.44 -4.86
C SER A 65 -6.19 -12.30 -4.31
N ASP A 66 -6.91 -13.42 -4.18
CA ASP A 66 -8.20 -13.48 -3.48
C ASP A 66 -8.05 -13.65 -1.96
N SER A 67 -6.81 -13.78 -1.47
CA SER A 67 -6.51 -14.04 -0.06
C SER A 67 -6.17 -12.76 0.70
N TRP A 68 -6.66 -12.69 1.94
CA TRP A 68 -6.34 -11.61 2.87
C TRP A 68 -5.25 -12.06 3.85
N LEU A 69 -4.21 -11.23 3.97
CA LEU A 69 -3.14 -11.41 4.93
C LEU A 69 -3.46 -10.65 6.21
N GLU A 70 -3.59 -11.36 7.32
CA GLU A 70 -3.73 -10.74 8.64
C GLU A 70 -2.37 -10.20 9.11
N LEU A 71 -2.31 -8.90 9.38
CA LEU A 71 -1.15 -8.18 9.89
C LEU A 71 -1.49 -7.56 11.25
N ASN A 72 -0.60 -7.74 12.22
CA ASN A 72 -0.74 -7.14 13.55
C ASN A 72 0.00 -5.81 13.62
N ARG A 73 -0.49 -4.86 14.41
CA ARG A 73 0.18 -3.57 14.61
C ARG A 73 1.59 -3.78 15.18
N GLY A 74 2.59 -3.35 14.43
CA GLY A 74 4.01 -3.33 14.80
C GLY A 74 4.42 -1.99 15.42
N ARG A 75 5.66 -1.93 15.92
CA ARG A 75 6.24 -0.67 16.41
C ARG A 75 6.91 0.08 15.27
N SER A 76 6.64 1.38 15.16
CA SER A 76 7.31 2.26 14.21
C SER A 76 7.75 3.56 14.88
N ALA A 77 8.84 4.14 14.39
CA ALA A 77 9.28 5.49 14.80
C ALA A 77 8.38 6.59 14.21
N SER A 78 7.76 6.33 13.05
CA SER A 78 6.81 7.22 12.38
C SER A 78 5.80 6.43 11.55
N GLY A 79 4.59 6.96 11.38
CA GLY A 79 3.52 6.25 10.68
C GLY A 79 3.00 5.03 11.43
N SER A 80 2.16 4.26 10.76
CA SER A 80 1.62 2.99 11.26
C SER A 80 2.31 1.83 10.55
N LEU A 81 2.85 0.89 11.32
CA LEU A 81 3.39 -0.37 10.82
C LEU A 81 2.46 -1.52 11.20
N TYR A 82 2.23 -2.42 10.27
CA TYR A 82 1.55 -3.69 10.49
C TYR A 82 2.40 -4.82 9.89
N GLU A 83 2.55 -5.93 10.60
CA GLU A 83 3.43 -7.03 10.21
C GLU A 83 2.90 -8.38 10.66
N ASN A 84 3.34 -9.46 10.00
CA ASN A 84 3.03 -10.83 10.38
C ASN A 84 4.30 -11.68 10.52
N ALA A 85 4.10 -12.94 10.93
CA ALA A 85 5.20 -13.88 11.14
C ALA A 85 5.83 -14.38 9.83
N GLN A 86 5.21 -14.09 8.68
CA GLN A 86 5.68 -14.47 7.34
C GLN A 86 6.51 -13.35 6.70
N ASP A 87 7.01 -12.40 7.49
CA ASP A 87 7.79 -11.24 7.03
C ASP A 87 7.06 -10.33 6.03
N THR A 88 5.72 -10.38 5.97
CA THR A 88 4.94 -9.34 5.29
C THR A 88 4.81 -8.13 6.19
N ARG A 89 5.08 -6.94 5.65
CA ARG A 89 4.96 -5.66 6.34
C ARG A 89 4.21 -4.65 5.49
N PHE A 90 3.25 -3.97 6.10
CA PHE A 90 2.56 -2.82 5.55
C PHE A 90 2.87 -1.62 6.43
N TRP A 91 3.55 -0.62 5.87
CA TRP A 91 3.81 0.64 6.54
C TRP A 91 3.06 1.75 5.83
N SER A 92 2.36 2.62 6.57
CA SER A 92 1.68 3.78 6.00
C SER A 92 1.86 5.05 6.83
N GLN A 93 1.84 6.18 6.13
CA GLN A 93 1.88 7.52 6.72
C GLN A 93 1.09 8.49 5.84
N GLY A 94 -0.06 8.95 6.34
CA GLY A 94 -0.97 9.80 5.58
C GLY A 94 -1.56 9.04 4.39
N GLU A 95 -1.31 9.55 3.18
CA GLU A 95 -1.78 9.01 1.90
C GLU A 95 -0.72 8.15 1.20
N ARG A 96 0.34 7.76 1.91
CA ARG A 96 1.43 6.95 1.35
C ARG A 96 1.60 5.66 2.12
N ALA A 97 1.95 4.61 1.40
CA ALA A 97 2.26 3.32 1.97
C ALA A 97 3.45 2.64 1.28
N ARG A 98 4.02 1.65 1.98
CA ARG A 98 4.98 0.70 1.48
C ARG A 98 4.55 -0.69 1.90
N VAL A 99 4.67 -1.63 0.97
CA VAL A 99 4.34 -3.02 1.21
C VAL A 99 5.58 -3.85 0.95
N PHE A 100 5.98 -4.66 1.92
CA PHE A 100 7.08 -5.59 1.80
C PHE A 100 6.55 -6.99 2.00
N THR A 101 6.96 -7.91 1.14
CA THR A 101 6.75 -9.36 1.27
C THR A 101 8.09 -10.05 1.04
N PRO A 102 8.22 -11.34 1.38
CA PRO A 102 9.44 -12.11 1.07
C PRO A 102 9.79 -12.16 -0.43
N HIS A 103 8.84 -11.87 -1.32
CA HIS A 103 9.00 -12.01 -2.77
C HIS A 103 9.06 -10.67 -3.51
N GLN A 104 8.39 -9.65 -3.00
CA GLN A 104 8.24 -8.36 -3.67
C GLN A 104 8.05 -7.24 -2.65
N GLU A 105 8.55 -6.07 -3.01
CA GLU A 105 8.31 -4.84 -2.27
C GLU A 105 7.69 -3.82 -3.22
N TRP A 106 6.67 -3.11 -2.74
CA TRP A 106 6.09 -1.93 -3.37
C TRP A 106 6.46 -0.72 -2.52
N SER A 107 7.27 0.16 -3.08
CA SER A 107 7.82 1.31 -2.35
C SER A 107 7.01 2.58 -2.59
N PHE A 108 6.18 2.64 -3.64
CA PHE A 108 5.29 3.76 -3.95
C PHE A 108 3.83 3.33 -4.01
N CYS A 109 3.20 3.21 -2.84
CA CYS A 109 1.76 3.10 -2.77
C CYS A 109 1.15 4.45 -2.37
N HIS A 110 0.18 4.93 -3.15
CA HIS A 110 -0.61 6.11 -2.81
C HIS A 110 -2.06 5.72 -2.53
N LEU A 111 -2.67 6.41 -1.58
CA LEU A 111 -4.07 6.21 -1.22
C LEU A 111 -4.93 6.81 -2.32
N GLU A 112 -5.73 5.96 -2.95
CA GLU A 112 -6.65 6.38 -4.02
C GLU A 112 -8.07 6.57 -3.48
N ALA A 113 -8.49 5.68 -2.58
CA ALA A 113 -9.81 5.75 -1.97
C ALA A 113 -9.80 5.26 -0.53
N ARG A 114 -10.66 5.84 0.31
CA ARG A 114 -10.90 5.42 1.69
C ARG A 114 -12.37 5.62 2.04
N GLY A 115 -12.96 4.67 2.74
CA GLY A 115 -14.36 4.72 3.15
C GLY A 115 -14.74 3.59 4.09
N ALA A 116 -16.04 3.48 4.39
CA ALA A 116 -16.56 2.37 5.17
C ALA A 116 -16.30 1.03 4.44
N HIS A 117 -16.24 -0.06 5.21
CA HIS A 117 -15.82 -1.38 4.75
C HIS A 117 -16.51 -1.87 3.46
N ASP A 118 -17.78 -1.53 3.29
CA ASP A 118 -18.65 -1.94 2.17
C ASP A 118 -18.84 -0.87 1.06
N GLU A 119 -18.20 0.30 1.17
CA GLU A 119 -18.46 1.44 0.28
C GLU A 119 -17.38 1.68 -0.80
N VAL A 120 -16.24 0.99 -0.73
CA VAL A 120 -15.10 1.25 -1.62
C VAL A 120 -14.88 0.10 -2.61
N ASP A 121 -15.09 0.37 -3.90
CA ASP A 121 -14.81 -0.56 -5.01
C ASP A 121 -13.43 -0.27 -5.64
N ALA A 122 -12.48 -1.18 -5.45
CA ALA A 122 -11.13 -1.06 -6.02
C ALA A 122 -11.09 -1.18 -7.55
N THR A 123 -12.10 -1.76 -8.18
CA THR A 123 -12.13 -2.03 -9.63
C THR A 123 -12.33 -0.77 -10.47
N ALA A 124 -12.82 0.31 -9.86
CA ALA A 124 -13.13 1.58 -10.54
C ALA A 124 -11.90 2.47 -10.80
N LEU A 125 -10.70 2.04 -10.37
CA LEU A 125 -9.52 2.91 -10.22
C LEU A 125 -8.41 2.69 -11.28
N ILE A 126 -8.68 1.88 -12.31
CA ILE A 126 -7.74 1.71 -13.42
C ILE A 126 -7.78 2.97 -14.30
N ALA A 127 -6.79 3.85 -14.13
CA ALA A 127 -6.64 5.06 -14.94
C ALA A 127 -6.17 4.73 -16.38
N GLY A 128 -6.58 5.57 -17.33
CA GLY A 128 -5.92 5.69 -18.63
C GLY A 128 -6.61 4.98 -19.80
N THR A 129 -7.64 5.62 -20.35
CA THR A 129 -7.94 5.46 -21.78
C THR A 129 -7.25 6.60 -22.54
N ASP A 130 -6.75 6.34 -23.75
CA ASP A 130 -5.96 7.27 -24.59
C ASP A 130 -6.59 8.65 -24.86
N ASN A 131 -7.85 8.86 -24.46
CA ASN A 131 -8.61 10.09 -24.67
C ASN A 131 -8.81 10.93 -23.39
N SER A 132 -8.33 10.47 -22.22
CA SER A 132 -8.41 11.26 -20.99
C SER A 132 -7.27 12.28 -20.92
N PRO A 133 -7.51 13.56 -20.53
CA PRO A 133 -6.42 14.46 -20.16
C PRO A 133 -5.54 13.90 -19.04
N ASP A 134 -6.08 13.00 -18.22
CA ASP A 134 -5.34 12.34 -17.14
C ASP A 134 -4.56 11.10 -17.61
N ALA A 135 -4.63 10.75 -18.90
CA ALA A 135 -3.96 9.57 -19.44
C ALA A 135 -2.45 9.69 -19.26
N LEU A 136 -1.87 8.65 -18.68
CA LEU A 136 -0.43 8.55 -18.47
C LEU A 136 0.27 8.32 -19.81
N THR A 137 1.41 8.95 -20.03
CA THR A 137 2.23 8.85 -21.26
C THR A 137 3.64 8.32 -20.97
N LEU A 138 4.11 8.50 -19.74
CA LEU A 138 5.34 7.92 -19.23
C LEU A 138 5.16 7.64 -17.74
N ARG A 139 5.56 6.45 -17.32
CA ARG A 139 5.82 6.12 -15.92
C ARG A 139 7.23 5.58 -15.79
N ALA A 140 7.97 6.06 -14.81
CA ALA A 140 9.32 5.58 -14.55
C ALA A 140 9.63 5.55 -13.05
N THR A 141 10.43 4.57 -12.62
CA THR A 141 10.80 4.37 -11.22
C THR A 141 12.29 4.11 -11.08
N GLY A 142 12.85 4.47 -9.92
CA GLY A 142 14.20 4.10 -9.54
C GLY A 142 14.35 3.93 -8.03
N HIS A 143 15.46 3.31 -7.60
CA HIS A 143 15.54 2.69 -6.27
C HIS A 143 16.33 3.45 -5.19
N HIS A 144 17.35 4.23 -5.56
CA HIS A 144 18.30 4.79 -4.60
C HIS A 144 18.59 6.28 -4.84
N PRO A 145 17.96 7.19 -4.05
CA PRO A 145 16.76 6.94 -3.24
C PRO A 145 15.58 6.55 -4.13
N GLY A 146 14.52 5.99 -3.55
CA GLY A 146 13.34 5.65 -4.32
C GLY A 146 12.77 6.89 -5.00
N TRP A 147 12.38 6.78 -6.27
CA TRP A 147 11.56 7.79 -6.93
C TRP A 147 10.56 7.19 -7.94
N LEU A 148 9.48 7.92 -8.19
CA LEU A 148 8.45 7.65 -9.20
C LEU A 148 8.18 8.95 -9.99
N LEU A 149 8.30 8.86 -11.31
CA LEU A 149 8.00 9.92 -12.27
C LEU A 149 6.78 9.51 -13.09
N GLU A 150 5.76 10.36 -13.11
CA GLU A 150 4.55 10.17 -13.91
C GLU A 150 4.31 11.39 -14.78
N ILE A 151 4.17 11.18 -16.09
CA ILE A 151 3.88 12.24 -17.06
C ILE A 151 2.55 11.94 -17.74
N ARG A 152 1.63 12.90 -17.72
CA ARG A 152 0.29 12.80 -18.30
C ARG A 152 0.21 13.50 -19.64
N GLN A 153 -0.87 13.23 -20.37
CA GLN A 153 -1.21 14.01 -21.55
C GLN A 153 -1.32 15.50 -21.20
N LYS A 154 -1.03 16.38 -22.17
CA LYS A 154 -1.04 17.86 -22.03
C LYS A 154 0.10 18.48 -21.20
N GLY A 155 1.14 17.72 -20.86
CA GLY A 155 2.38 18.29 -20.31
C GLY A 155 2.32 18.60 -18.82
N GLU A 156 1.46 17.89 -18.11
CA GLU A 156 1.42 17.83 -16.64
C GLU A 156 2.11 16.55 -16.17
N GLY A 157 2.69 16.57 -14.98
CA GLY A 157 3.30 15.40 -14.38
C GLY A 157 3.57 15.56 -12.90
N SER A 158 4.10 14.51 -12.28
CA SER A 158 4.50 14.52 -10.89
C SER A 158 5.79 13.74 -10.69
N LEU A 159 6.61 14.21 -9.75
CA LEU A 159 7.77 13.50 -9.22
C LEU A 159 7.50 13.20 -7.75
N SER A 160 7.40 11.92 -7.40
CA SER A 160 7.46 11.44 -6.03
C SER A 160 8.88 10.99 -5.72
N PHE A 161 9.57 11.72 -4.85
CA PHE A 161 10.97 11.49 -4.50
C PHE A 161 11.12 11.00 -3.06
N ASN A 162 12.27 10.37 -2.77
CA ASN A 162 12.62 9.83 -1.46
C ASN A 162 11.53 8.89 -0.92
N PHE A 163 11.13 7.92 -1.76
CA PHE A 163 10.07 6.96 -1.45
C PHE A 163 8.74 7.65 -1.10
N GLY A 164 8.45 8.71 -1.87
CA GLY A 164 7.22 9.49 -1.82
C GLY A 164 7.17 10.51 -0.68
N THR A 165 8.21 10.68 0.13
CA THR A 165 8.16 11.70 1.21
C THR A 165 8.10 13.12 0.67
N GLU A 166 8.56 13.31 -0.57
CA GLU A 166 8.56 14.58 -1.28
C GLU A 166 7.78 14.38 -2.58
N THR A 167 6.80 15.24 -2.85
CA THR A 167 6.03 15.24 -4.09
C THR A 167 6.14 16.61 -4.73
N HIS A 168 6.43 16.62 -6.03
CA HIS A 168 6.58 17.82 -6.82
C HIS A 168 5.75 17.74 -8.09
N ASP A 169 4.89 18.73 -8.29
CA ASP A 169 4.16 18.88 -9.55
C ASP A 169 5.11 19.39 -10.64
N LEU A 170 5.01 18.80 -11.82
CA LEU A 170 5.77 19.17 -13.00
C LEU A 170 4.85 19.87 -13.98
N THR A 171 5.27 21.05 -14.42
CA THR A 171 4.54 21.85 -15.40
C THR A 171 5.45 22.27 -16.55
N GLY A 172 4.86 22.67 -17.67
CA GLY A 172 5.61 23.16 -18.83
C GLY A 172 6.57 22.10 -19.39
N ILE A 173 6.11 20.84 -19.44
CA ILE A 173 6.90 19.73 -19.96
C ILE A 173 7.06 19.91 -21.47
N GLU A 174 8.30 20.11 -21.91
CA GLU A 174 8.64 20.32 -23.31
C GLU A 174 9.76 19.38 -23.74
N GLN A 175 9.63 18.81 -24.94
CA GLN A 175 10.70 18.02 -25.53
C GLN A 175 11.77 18.96 -26.11
N THR A 176 12.98 18.91 -25.55
CA THR A 176 14.10 19.76 -25.96
C THR A 176 15.01 19.09 -26.98
N HIS A 177 15.01 17.75 -27.03
CA HIS A 177 15.84 16.97 -27.94
C HIS A 177 15.20 15.63 -28.28
N GLN A 178 15.39 15.19 -29.52
CA GLN A 178 15.03 13.86 -29.98
C GLN A 178 16.05 13.35 -30.98
N ASP A 179 16.61 12.17 -30.71
CA ASP A 179 17.33 11.36 -31.68
C ASP A 179 16.67 9.97 -31.81
N LEU A 180 17.35 9.00 -32.45
CA LEU A 180 16.81 7.66 -32.70
C LEU A 180 16.61 6.82 -31.43
N ILE A 181 17.37 7.10 -30.37
CA ILE A 181 17.40 6.31 -29.13
C ILE A 181 16.95 7.15 -27.94
N VAL A 182 17.28 8.44 -27.90
CA VAL A 182 17.14 9.31 -26.74
C VAL A 182 16.19 10.46 -27.03
N ARG A 183 15.22 10.64 -26.13
CA ARG A 183 14.37 11.83 -26.03
C ARG A 183 14.72 12.56 -24.74
N ARG A 184 14.93 13.87 -24.80
CA ARG A 184 15.14 14.71 -23.60
C ARG A 184 14.03 15.71 -23.45
N TYR A 185 13.67 15.93 -22.20
CA TYR A 185 12.59 16.78 -21.79
C TYR A 185 13.06 17.74 -20.71
N GLN A 186 12.44 18.89 -20.68
CA GLN A 186 12.57 19.87 -19.62
C GLN A 186 11.19 20.17 -19.05
N ALA A 187 11.11 20.36 -17.74
CA ALA A 187 9.92 20.76 -17.02
C ALA A 187 10.30 21.81 -15.97
N GLN A 188 9.29 22.35 -15.30
CA GLN A 188 9.43 23.29 -14.19
C GLN A 188 8.84 22.69 -12.92
N LEU A 189 9.62 22.78 -11.84
CA LEU A 189 9.15 22.54 -10.48
C LEU A 189 8.33 23.76 -9.97
N PRO A 190 7.55 23.61 -8.87
CA PRO A 190 6.72 24.70 -8.36
C PRO A 190 7.49 25.93 -7.89
N ASP A 191 8.76 25.76 -7.50
CA ASP A 191 9.69 26.82 -7.11
C ASP A 191 10.37 27.51 -8.31
N GLY A 192 10.10 27.04 -9.53
CA GLY A 192 10.68 27.54 -10.78
C GLY A 192 12.03 26.90 -11.14
N GLU A 193 12.54 25.95 -10.36
CA GLU A 193 13.77 25.24 -10.73
C GLU A 193 13.54 24.35 -11.97
N PRO A 194 14.52 24.30 -12.91
CA PRO A 194 14.40 23.45 -14.08
C PRO A 194 14.59 21.98 -13.68
N PHE A 195 13.61 21.15 -14.06
CA PHE A 195 13.71 19.70 -14.00
C PHE A 195 14.03 19.14 -15.38
N GLN A 196 14.91 18.15 -15.45
CA GLN A 196 15.29 17.51 -16.72
C GLN A 196 15.20 16.00 -16.59
N TYR A 197 14.66 15.36 -17.62
CA TYR A 197 14.69 13.91 -17.74
C TYR A 197 14.93 13.49 -19.19
N GLN A 198 15.57 12.33 -19.35
CA GLN A 198 15.73 11.67 -20.63
C GLN A 198 15.11 10.28 -20.60
N VAL A 199 14.55 9.90 -21.74
CA VAL A 199 13.97 8.59 -21.99
C VAL A 199 14.74 7.94 -23.14
N GLU A 200 15.46 6.88 -22.83
CA GLU A 200 16.20 6.08 -23.80
C GLU A 200 15.37 4.86 -24.20
N ASN A 201 15.20 4.62 -25.49
CA ASN A 201 14.49 3.47 -26.05
C ASN A 201 15.38 2.23 -26.05
N VAL A 202 15.78 1.81 -24.86
CA VAL A 202 16.56 0.60 -24.59
C VAL A 202 15.89 -0.19 -23.47
N MET A 203 15.88 -1.51 -23.63
CA MET A 203 15.32 -2.40 -22.61
C MET A 203 16.03 -2.19 -21.28
N CYS A 204 15.25 -1.98 -20.23
CA CYS A 204 15.71 -1.79 -18.86
C CYS A 204 15.17 -2.94 -18.02
N ILE A 205 16.04 -3.66 -17.31
CA ILE A 205 15.59 -4.67 -16.35
C ILE A 205 15.57 -4.01 -14.99
N ASP A 206 14.40 -3.97 -14.37
CA ASP A 206 14.28 -3.43 -13.03
C ASP A 206 15.05 -4.31 -12.04
N ILE A 207 15.94 -3.69 -11.25
CA ILE A 207 16.83 -4.46 -10.36
C ILE A 207 16.09 -5.07 -9.17
N LYS A 208 14.87 -4.61 -8.88
CA LYS A 208 14.10 -5.02 -7.71
C LYS A 208 13.06 -6.07 -8.08
N SER A 209 12.25 -5.84 -9.12
CA SER A 209 11.25 -6.81 -9.59
C SER A 209 11.83 -7.83 -10.57
N GLY A 210 12.93 -7.50 -11.26
CA GLY A 210 13.46 -8.30 -12.37
C GLY A 210 12.68 -8.16 -13.67
N GLU A 211 11.69 -7.26 -13.71
CA GLU A 211 10.80 -7.10 -14.86
C GLU A 211 11.46 -6.27 -15.99
N PRO A 212 11.17 -6.62 -17.26
CA PRO A 212 11.64 -5.86 -18.40
C PRO A 212 10.73 -4.66 -18.69
N PHE A 213 11.32 -3.48 -18.73
CA PHE A 213 10.73 -2.23 -19.15
C PHE A 213 11.25 -1.80 -20.52
N GLN A 214 10.42 -1.04 -21.26
CA GLN A 214 10.73 -0.58 -22.62
C GLN A 214 11.82 0.50 -22.64
N HIS A 215 11.96 1.25 -21.55
CA HIS A 215 12.80 2.43 -21.50
C HIS A 215 13.72 2.43 -20.29
N ARG A 216 14.93 2.96 -20.50
CA ARG A 216 15.78 3.46 -19.42
C ARG A 216 15.51 4.95 -19.27
N VAL A 217 15.31 5.39 -18.03
CA VAL A 217 15.02 6.78 -17.72
C VAL A 217 16.12 7.33 -16.82
N GLU A 218 16.61 8.52 -17.14
CA GLU A 218 17.54 9.26 -16.30
C GLU A 218 16.95 10.65 -16.04
N MET A 219 16.95 11.09 -14.79
CA MET A 219 16.48 12.43 -14.42
C MET A 219 17.56 13.17 -13.63
N THR A 220 17.57 14.49 -13.74
CA THR A 220 18.40 15.37 -12.93
C THR A 220 17.52 16.15 -11.99
N PHE A 221 17.73 15.96 -10.68
CA PHE A 221 16.96 16.58 -9.62
C PHE A 221 17.90 16.97 -8.47
N GLN A 222 17.77 18.20 -7.95
CA GLN A 222 18.64 18.73 -6.89
C GLN A 222 20.15 18.59 -7.20
N GLY A 223 20.53 18.78 -8.46
CA GLY A 223 21.92 18.68 -8.93
C GLY A 223 22.51 17.26 -8.97
N GLN A 224 21.69 16.23 -8.75
CA GLN A 224 22.08 14.83 -8.85
C GLN A 224 21.34 14.12 -9.97
N THR A 225 21.97 13.08 -10.50
CA THR A 225 21.42 12.26 -11.58
C THR A 225 20.93 10.93 -11.03
N TYR A 226 19.67 10.62 -11.32
CA TYR A 226 19.01 9.39 -10.89
C TYR A 226 18.60 8.55 -12.10
N ARG A 227 18.74 7.23 -11.99
CA ARG A 227 18.47 6.28 -13.06
C ARG A 227 17.43 5.27 -12.65
N GLY A 228 16.65 4.85 -13.64
CA GLY A 228 15.49 4.00 -13.44
C GLY A 228 15.00 3.36 -14.73
N CYS A 229 13.95 2.56 -14.59
CA CYS A 229 13.26 1.92 -15.69
C CYS A 229 11.89 2.57 -15.88
N GLY A 230 11.36 2.54 -17.10
CA GLY A 230 10.05 3.12 -17.38
C GLY A 230 9.35 2.56 -18.61
N GLN A 231 8.07 2.86 -18.68
CA GLN A 231 7.16 2.47 -19.75
C GLN A 231 6.40 3.69 -20.28
N SER A 232 6.19 3.73 -21.58
CA SER A 232 5.26 4.66 -22.23
C SER A 232 3.97 3.95 -22.63
N PHE A 233 2.88 4.73 -22.71
CA PHE A 233 1.53 4.27 -23.04
C PHE A 233 1.02 4.99 -24.29
#